data_AF-Q9MH42-F1
#
_entry.id   AF-Q9MH42-F1
#
_cell.length_a   1.000
_cell.length_b   1.000
_cell.length_c   1.000
_cell.angle_alpha   90.00
_cell.angle_beta   90.00
_cell.angle_gamma   90.00
#
_symmetry.space_group_name_H-M   'P 1'
#
loop_
_entity.id
_entity.type
_entity.pdbx_description
1 polymer ?
#
loop_
_entity_poly.entity_id
_entity_poly.type
_entity_poly.pdbx_seq_one_letter_code
_entity_poly.pdbx_strand_id
1 'polypeptide(L)'
;ACHFIGSPIRQKGRSFIVNTNSLFDEIIEQMATKIGCINDSQWRIGGFLTNCSSPRSRKKNACQLNSIKGSNQQPDCVVIMDAETINKSSVILEADRLQIPIASSVDSNMPLGSYKRITYPIPANDPIQFLYLFRNLI
;
A
#
# COMPACT_ATOMS: atom_id res chain seq x y z
N ALA A 1 -1.62 12.73 7.91
CA ALA A 1 -1.13 11.64 7.04
C ALA A 1 0.40 11.47 7.10
N CYS A 2 1.20 12.50 6.79
CA CYS A 2 2.67 12.34 6.70
C CYS A 2 3.34 11.88 8.01
N HIS A 3 2.91 12.38 9.17
CA HIS A 3 3.38 11.88 10.47
C HIS A 3 3.06 10.37 10.67
N PHE A 4 1.85 9.97 10.28
CA PHE A 4 1.41 8.58 10.37
C PHE A 4 2.20 7.66 9.43
N ILE A 5 2.53 8.11 8.21
CA ILE A 5 3.35 7.33 7.28
C ILE A 5 4.82 7.30 7.73
N GLY A 6 5.33 8.44 8.17
CA GLY A 6 6.73 8.61 8.58
C GLY A 6 7.08 7.87 9.87
N SER A 7 6.15 7.71 10.82
CA SER A 7 6.41 7.02 12.10
C SER A 7 6.77 5.53 11.91
N PRO A 8 5.94 4.69 11.24
CA PRO A 8 6.29 3.31 10.90
C PRO A 8 7.58 3.22 10.12
N ILE A 9 7.79 4.09 9.12
CA ILE A 9 9.02 4.10 8.32
C ILE A 9 10.27 4.32 9.19
N ARG A 10 10.22 5.34 10.07
CA ARG A 10 11.33 5.64 11.01
C ARG A 10 11.60 4.52 11.99
N GLN A 11 10.56 3.82 12.44
CA GLN A 11 10.66 2.67 13.33
C GLN A 11 11.10 1.39 12.61
N LYS A 12 11.43 1.46 11.30
CA LYS A 12 11.65 0.29 10.46
C LYS A 12 10.48 -0.70 10.51
N GLY A 13 9.27 -0.18 10.67
CA GLY A 13 8.01 -0.88 10.47
C GLY A 13 7.86 -1.37 9.03
N ARG A 14 6.77 -2.09 8.78
CA ARG A 14 6.47 -2.73 7.50
C ARG A 14 5.37 -1.94 6.83
N SER A 15 5.79 -0.89 6.15
CA SER A 15 4.91 -0.10 5.29
C SER A 15 4.80 -0.78 3.93
N PHE A 16 3.58 -1.03 3.47
CA PHE A 16 3.31 -1.57 2.14
C PHE A 16 2.87 -0.44 1.22
N ILE A 17 3.60 -0.24 0.11
CA ILE A 17 3.25 0.74 -0.90
C ILE A 17 2.60 0.00 -2.06
N VAL A 18 1.40 0.45 -2.43
CA VAL A 18 0.65 -0.09 -3.55
C VAL A 18 0.73 0.90 -4.70
N ASN A 19 1.43 0.49 -5.75
CA ASN A 19 1.34 1.16 -7.04
C ASN A 19 0.31 0.49 -7.93
N THR A 20 -0.51 1.30 -8.57
CA THR A 20 -1.60 0.86 -9.44
C THR A 20 -1.41 1.27 -10.89
N ASN A 21 -0.61 2.30 -11.17
CA ASN A 21 -0.27 2.73 -12.52
C ASN A 21 1.15 2.29 -12.88
N SER A 22 1.28 1.42 -13.87
CA SER A 22 2.56 0.84 -14.29
C SER A 22 3.59 1.88 -14.74
N LEU A 23 3.16 3.07 -15.14
CA LEU A 23 4.07 4.18 -15.51
C LEU A 23 4.94 4.62 -14.33
N PHE A 24 4.51 4.39 -13.10
CA PHE A 24 5.22 4.80 -11.88
C PHE A 24 5.98 3.67 -11.20
N ASP A 25 5.98 2.46 -11.77
CA ASP A 25 6.59 1.28 -11.13
C ASP A 25 8.07 1.56 -10.82
N GLU A 26 8.82 2.13 -11.77
CA GLU A 26 10.24 2.45 -11.58
C GLU A 26 10.48 3.47 -10.45
N ILE A 27 9.71 4.56 -10.42
CA ILE A 27 9.84 5.62 -9.42
C ILE A 27 9.53 5.05 -8.02
N ILE A 28 8.50 4.21 -7.93
CA ILE A 28 8.03 3.64 -6.68
C ILE A 28 8.96 2.55 -6.19
N GLU A 29 9.54 1.75 -7.08
CA GLU A 29 10.57 0.77 -6.73
C GLU A 29 11.84 1.44 -6.19
N GLN A 30 12.30 2.52 -6.83
CA GLN A 30 13.43 3.31 -6.30
C GLN A 30 13.10 3.91 -4.93
N MET A 31 11.88 4.44 -4.76
CA MET A 31 11.41 4.99 -3.49
C MET A 31 11.34 3.89 -2.41
N ALA A 32 10.75 2.75 -2.73
CA ALA A 32 10.60 1.62 -1.83
C ALA A 32 11.97 1.07 -1.39
N THR A 33 12.92 0.99 -2.30
CA THR A 33 14.31 0.57 -2.02
C THR A 33 15.01 1.55 -1.09
N LYS A 34 14.84 2.86 -1.30
CA LYS A 34 15.42 3.90 -0.44
C LYS A 34 14.85 3.87 0.99
N ILE A 35 13.55 3.64 1.12
CA ILE A 35 12.82 3.70 2.40
C ILE A 35 12.85 2.34 3.13
N GLY A 36 13.05 1.24 2.41
CA GLY A 36 12.90 -0.13 2.92
C GLY A 36 11.43 -0.57 3.03
N CYS A 37 10.57 -0.02 2.18
CA CYS A 37 9.15 -0.38 2.07
C CYS A 37 8.98 -1.60 1.16
N ILE A 38 7.83 -2.27 1.30
CA ILE A 38 7.49 -3.40 0.46
C ILE A 38 6.60 -2.90 -0.70
N ASN A 39 7.01 -3.20 -1.93
CA ASN A 39 6.25 -2.94 -3.14
C ASN A 39 6.19 -4.24 -3.94
N ASP A 40 5.02 -4.88 -3.99
CA ASP A 40 4.83 -6.18 -4.64
C ASP A 40 3.60 -6.16 -5.55
N SER A 41 3.82 -6.31 -6.85
CA SER A 41 2.77 -6.30 -7.87
C SER A 41 1.70 -7.39 -7.71
N GLN A 42 1.95 -8.41 -6.88
CA GLN A 42 1.00 -9.47 -6.55
C GLN A 42 -0.21 -8.99 -5.72
N TRP A 43 -0.20 -7.75 -5.21
CA TRP A 43 -1.36 -7.15 -4.54
C TRP A 43 -2.63 -7.16 -5.39
N ARG A 44 -2.48 -7.26 -6.72
CA ARG A 44 -3.58 -7.37 -7.70
C ARG A 44 -4.34 -8.70 -7.60
N ILE A 45 -3.75 -9.71 -6.96
CA ILE A 45 -4.35 -11.02 -6.78
C ILE A 45 -5.18 -11.00 -5.49
N GLY A 46 -6.46 -11.35 -5.61
CA GLY A 46 -7.36 -11.44 -4.46
C GLY A 46 -6.80 -12.35 -3.36
N GLY A 47 -6.84 -11.85 -2.13
CA GLY A 47 -6.35 -12.53 -0.94
C GLY A 47 -4.88 -12.23 -0.62
N PHE A 48 -4.26 -11.23 -1.23
CA PHE A 48 -2.87 -10.86 -0.97
C PHE A 48 -2.58 -10.56 0.51
N LEU A 49 -3.45 -9.85 1.22
CA LEU A 49 -3.28 -9.59 2.66
C LEU A 49 -3.92 -10.68 3.52
N THR A 50 -5.04 -11.27 3.09
CA THR A 50 -5.76 -12.28 3.90
C THR A 50 -5.15 -13.68 3.87
N ASN A 51 -4.38 -14.05 2.84
CA ASN A 51 -3.85 -15.41 2.66
C ASN A 51 -2.45 -15.60 3.28
N CYS A 52 -1.81 -14.54 3.78
CA CYS A 52 -0.47 -14.65 4.38
C CYS A 52 -0.45 -15.41 5.72
N SER A 53 -1.59 -15.55 6.40
CA SER A 53 -1.72 -16.21 7.70
C SER A 53 -2.21 -17.66 7.64
N SER A 54 -2.51 -18.21 6.45
CA SER A 54 -3.02 -19.58 6.33
C SER A 54 -1.91 -20.64 6.38
N PRO A 55 -1.98 -21.64 7.28
CA PRO A 55 -0.95 -22.69 7.36
C PRO A 55 -0.93 -23.63 6.14
N ARG A 56 -1.97 -23.65 5.30
CA ARG A 56 -2.09 -24.51 4.11
C ARG A 56 -1.54 -23.88 2.82
N SER A 57 -1.25 -22.57 2.81
CA SER A 57 -0.76 -21.84 1.64
C SER A 57 0.76 -21.78 1.54
N ARG A 58 1.50 -22.74 2.12
CA ARG A 58 2.94 -23.00 1.84
C ARG A 58 3.22 -23.50 0.41
N LYS A 59 2.36 -23.17 -0.56
CA LYS A 59 2.71 -23.32 -1.98
C LYS A 59 3.58 -22.10 -2.32
N LYS A 60 4.55 -22.30 -3.22
CA LYS A 60 5.71 -21.44 -3.54
C LYS A 60 5.44 -19.96 -3.89
N ASN A 61 4.19 -19.50 -3.80
CA ASN A 61 3.70 -18.16 -4.12
C ASN A 61 3.10 -17.44 -2.89
N ALA A 62 3.39 -17.91 -1.67
CA ALA A 62 2.99 -17.26 -0.44
C ALA A 62 3.62 -15.87 -0.36
N CYS A 63 2.78 -14.82 -0.39
CA CYS A 63 3.08 -13.41 -0.15
C CYS A 63 4.58 -13.09 -0.13
N GLN A 64 5.16 -12.63 -1.24
CA GLN A 64 6.56 -12.16 -1.26
C GLN A 64 6.81 -10.89 -0.43
N LEU A 65 5.85 -10.48 0.40
CA LEU A 65 6.11 -9.76 1.65
C LEU A 65 7.27 -10.40 2.45
N ASN A 66 7.49 -11.71 2.26
CA ASN A 66 8.61 -12.51 2.78
C ASN A 66 10.00 -12.07 2.30
N SER A 67 10.14 -11.44 1.13
CA SER A 67 11.46 -11.21 0.50
C SER A 67 12.26 -10.06 1.11
N ILE A 68 11.60 -9.07 1.73
CA ILE A 68 12.29 -7.86 2.23
C ILE A 68 12.62 -7.96 3.73
N LYS A 69 11.87 -8.74 4.53
CA LYS A 69 12.09 -8.86 5.98
C LYS A 69 11.91 -10.26 6.59
N GLY A 70 11.65 -11.31 5.80
CA GLY A 70 11.66 -12.71 6.28
C GLY A 70 10.55 -13.10 7.27
N SER A 71 9.43 -12.35 7.33
CA SER A 71 8.36 -12.59 8.32
C SER A 71 6.99 -12.81 7.66
N ASN A 72 6.29 -13.89 8.05
CA ASN A 72 4.91 -14.22 7.65
C ASN A 72 3.83 -13.26 8.21
N GLN A 73 4.19 -12.05 8.64
CA GLN A 73 3.24 -11.15 9.27
C GLN A 73 2.85 -9.98 8.38
N GLN A 74 1.61 -9.56 8.56
CA GLN A 74 0.92 -8.48 7.86
C GLN A 74 1.63 -7.12 7.97
N PRO A 75 1.55 -6.23 6.96
CA PRO A 75 2.08 -4.86 7.07
C PRO A 75 1.41 -4.05 8.19
N ASP A 76 2.16 -3.09 8.73
CA ASP A 76 1.70 -2.20 9.80
C ASP A 76 0.86 -1.03 9.24
N CYS A 77 1.09 -0.66 7.98
CA CYS A 77 0.27 0.30 7.26
C CYS A 77 0.32 0.06 5.74
N VAL A 78 -0.74 0.47 5.04
CA VAL A 78 -0.81 0.45 3.57
C VAL A 78 -0.86 1.88 3.05
N VAL A 79 -0.03 2.19 2.06
CA VAL A 79 0.02 3.45 1.36
C VAL A 79 -0.39 3.22 -0.09
N ILE A 80 -1.50 3.83 -0.51
CA ILE A 80 -2.01 3.75 -1.89
C ILE A 80 -1.80 5.11 -2.56
N MET A 81 -1.12 5.13 -3.71
CA MET A 81 -0.70 6.40 -4.32
C MET A 81 -1.67 6.95 -5.38
N ASP A 82 -2.64 6.15 -5.82
CA ASP A 82 -3.61 6.56 -6.84
C ASP A 82 -5.04 6.20 -6.42
N ALA A 83 -5.94 7.18 -6.57
CA ALA A 83 -7.34 7.12 -6.20
C ALA A 83 -8.21 6.38 -7.23
N GLU A 84 -7.82 6.38 -8.51
CA GLU A 84 -8.66 5.87 -9.60
C GLU A 84 -8.86 4.34 -9.51
N THR A 85 -7.87 3.66 -8.96
CA THR A 85 -7.75 2.19 -8.91
C THR A 85 -8.11 1.59 -7.57
N ILE A 86 -8.37 2.43 -6.56
CA ILE A 86 -8.95 2.05 -5.26
C ILE A 86 -10.20 1.19 -5.46
N ASN A 87 -11.04 1.53 -6.43
CA ASN A 87 -12.31 0.82 -6.67
C ASN A 87 -12.14 -0.59 -7.22
N LYS A 88 -10.97 -0.91 -7.78
CA LYS A 88 -10.68 -2.21 -8.41
C LYS A 88 -9.83 -3.11 -7.50
N SER A 89 -9.27 -2.56 -6.43
CA SER A 89 -8.32 -3.25 -5.58
C SER A 89 -9.00 -4.00 -4.44
N SER A 90 -8.77 -5.31 -4.35
CA SER A 90 -9.20 -6.11 -3.19
C SER A 90 -8.44 -5.73 -1.91
N VAL A 91 -7.28 -5.09 -2.04
CA VAL A 91 -6.40 -4.70 -0.93
C VAL A 91 -7.12 -3.83 0.09
N ILE A 92 -8.02 -2.94 -0.34
CA ILE A 92 -8.76 -2.06 0.56
C ILE A 92 -9.74 -2.85 1.42
N LEU A 93 -10.48 -3.76 0.79
CA LEU A 93 -11.43 -4.62 1.50
C LEU A 93 -10.71 -5.57 2.44
N GLU A 94 -9.54 -6.07 2.03
CA GLU A 94 -8.72 -6.95 2.87
C GLU A 94 -8.08 -6.19 4.03
N ALA A 95 -7.54 -5.00 3.80
CA ALA A 95 -6.99 -4.13 4.84
C ALA A 95 -8.06 -3.69 5.85
N ASP A 96 -9.26 -3.34 5.37
CA ASP A 96 -10.43 -3.03 6.22
C ASP A 96 -10.81 -4.22 7.10
N ARG A 97 -10.90 -5.43 6.52
CA ARG A 97 -11.16 -6.67 7.29
C ARG A 97 -10.09 -6.97 8.33
N LEU A 98 -8.83 -6.66 8.02
CA LEU A 98 -7.68 -6.94 8.88
C LEU A 98 -7.34 -5.76 9.80
N GLN A 99 -8.13 -4.69 9.76
CA GLN A 99 -7.96 -3.47 10.55
C GLN A 99 -6.57 -2.82 10.36
N ILE A 100 -6.00 -2.93 9.15
CA ILE A 100 -4.77 -2.24 8.80
C ILE A 100 -5.12 -0.80 8.40
N PRO A 101 -4.48 0.22 8.99
CA PRO A 101 -4.69 1.60 8.59
C PRO A 101 -4.20 1.87 7.15
N ILE A 102 -5.06 2.55 6.38
CA ILE A 102 -4.79 2.91 4.98
C ILE A 102 -4.58 4.42 4.88
N ALA A 103 -3.45 4.82 4.31
CA ALA A 103 -3.21 6.18 3.84
C ALA A 103 -3.28 6.20 2.31
N SER A 104 -4.09 7.09 1.74
CA SER A 104 -4.29 7.09 0.30
C SER A 104 -4.48 8.49 -0.26
N SER A 105 -4.01 8.71 -1.49
CA SER A 105 -4.49 9.84 -2.27
C SER A 105 -5.99 9.72 -2.52
N VAL A 106 -6.71 10.84 -2.45
CA VAL A 106 -8.14 10.92 -2.72
C VAL A 106 -8.42 12.11 -3.63
N ASP A 107 -9.35 11.91 -4.56
CA ASP A 107 -9.84 12.95 -5.47
C ASP A 107 -11.36 13.18 -5.28
N SER A 108 -11.92 14.10 -6.06
CA SER A 108 -13.36 14.39 -6.00
C SER A 108 -14.23 13.34 -6.70
N ASN A 109 -13.63 12.50 -7.55
CA ASN A 109 -14.35 11.47 -8.32
C ASN A 109 -14.50 10.16 -7.54
N MET A 110 -13.78 10.02 -6.43
CA MET A 110 -13.73 8.83 -5.63
C MET A 110 -15.09 8.50 -4.98
N PRO A 111 -15.59 7.26 -5.11
CA PRO A 111 -16.87 6.89 -4.54
C PRO A 111 -16.80 6.82 -3.01
N LEU A 112 -17.89 7.26 -2.38
CA LEU A 112 -17.99 7.39 -0.93
C LEU A 112 -17.72 6.09 -0.16
N GLY A 113 -18.09 4.94 -0.74
CA GLY A 113 -17.88 3.64 -0.11
C GLY A 113 -16.40 3.33 0.12
N SER A 114 -15.56 3.65 -0.86
CA SER A 114 -14.10 3.46 -0.77
C SER A 114 -13.47 4.53 0.11
N TYR A 115 -13.93 5.77 0.02
CA TYR A 115 -13.47 6.89 0.85
C TYR A 115 -13.60 6.60 2.36
N LYS A 116 -14.74 6.03 2.78
CA LYS A 116 -15.00 5.69 4.19
C LYS A 116 -14.04 4.65 4.78
N ARG A 117 -13.38 3.83 3.95
CA ARG A 117 -12.43 2.81 4.39
C ARG A 117 -11.00 3.33 4.52
N ILE A 118 -10.72 4.53 4.01
CA ILE A 118 -9.41 5.16 4.13
C ILE A 118 -9.31 5.82 5.51
N THR A 119 -8.29 5.44 6.27
CA THR A 119 -8.03 6.03 7.59
C THR A 119 -7.42 7.43 7.48
N TYR A 120 -6.51 7.62 6.53
CA TYR A 120 -5.81 8.89 6.32
C TYR A 120 -5.89 9.33 4.84
N PRO A 121 -6.99 10.00 4.44
CA PRO A 121 -7.13 10.52 3.09
C PRO A 121 -6.17 11.70 2.86
N ILE A 122 -5.52 11.73 1.70
CA ILE A 122 -4.62 12.79 1.25
C ILE A 122 -5.22 13.40 -0.02
N PRO A 123 -5.80 14.61 0.04
CA PRO A 123 -6.38 15.22 -1.14
C PRO A 123 -5.30 15.49 -2.19
N ALA A 124 -5.43 14.86 -3.35
CA ALA A 124 -4.50 15.00 -4.47
C ALA A 124 -5.28 14.90 -5.78
N ASN A 125 -5.16 15.93 -6.62
CA ASN A 125 -5.86 15.98 -7.90
C ASN A 125 -5.05 15.34 -9.04
N ASP A 126 -3.73 15.40 -8.96
CA ASP A 126 -2.81 14.83 -9.94
C ASP A 126 -1.92 13.77 -9.25
N PRO A 127 -1.98 12.49 -9.68
CA PRO A 127 -1.21 11.41 -9.07
C PRO A 127 0.30 11.53 -9.33
N ILE A 128 0.73 12.12 -10.45
CA ILE A 128 2.14 12.33 -10.80
C ILE A 128 2.74 13.36 -9.85
N GLN A 129 2.09 14.52 -9.74
CA GLN A 129 2.57 15.58 -8.87
C GLN A 129 2.63 15.10 -7.41
N PHE A 130 1.61 14.36 -6.98
CA PHE A 130 1.57 13.76 -5.65
C PHE A 130 2.75 12.81 -5.43
N LEU A 131 3.02 11.91 -6.37
CA LEU A 131 4.12 10.95 -6.29
C LEU A 131 5.49 11.64 -6.14
N TYR A 132 5.74 12.67 -6.97
CA TYR A 132 6.99 13.43 -6.90
C TYR A 132 7.17 14.17 -5.58
N LEU A 133 6.10 14.80 -5.08
CA LEU A 133 6.12 15.48 -3.77
C LEU A 133 6.33 14.47 -2.64
N PHE A 134 5.61 13.36 -2.67
CA PHE A 134 5.70 12.30 -1.68
C PHE A 134 7.12 11.70 -1.63
N ARG A 135 7.73 11.46 -2.79
CA ARG A 135 9.13 11.00 -2.91
C ARG A 135 10.13 11.93 -2.23
N ASN A 136 9.91 13.24 -2.30
CA ASN A 136 10.82 14.24 -1.73
C ASN A 136 10.55 14.52 -0.25
N LEU A 137 9.34 14.20 0.22
CA LEU A 137 8.91 14.45 1.59
C LEU A 137 9.39 13.38 2.58
N ILE A 138 9.62 12.16 2.11
CA ILE A 138 10.00 10.98 2.91
C ILE A 138 11.46 10.60 2.70
#